data_AF-A0A7Y1TG40-F1
#
_entry.id   AF-A0A7Y1TG40-F1
#
_cell.length_a   1.000
_cell.length_b   1.000
_cell.length_c   1.000
_cell.angle_alpha   90.00
_cell.angle_beta   90.00
_cell.angle_gamma   90.00
#
_symmetry.space_group_name_H-M   'P 1'
#
loop_
_entity.id
_entity.type
_entity.pdbx_description
1 polymer ?
#
loop_
_entity_poly.entity_id
_entity_poly.type
_entity_poly.pdbx_seq_one_letter_code
_entity_poly.pdbx_strand_id
1 'polypeptide(L)'
;MQNGDELVDPASPMTMRQLFTHTAGLSYGWTPDNPVDLKYVDAKLNQSRDSDEFIAKLAELPLRFEPGTRYHYSYATDVLGIVVERLSGQSLDVFFEERIFKPLGMVDTFFSVPPEKVQRLASVHYWDSETNAIKLVPAENQRNFQEVTFFSGGGGLV
;
A
#
# COMPACT_ATOMS: atom_id res chain seq x y z
N MET A 1 -11.23 -25.40 20.29
CA MET A 1 -10.10 -25.45 19.33
C MET A 1 -10.56 -26.32 18.17
N GLN A 2 -10.92 -25.73 17.03
CA GLN A 2 -11.46 -26.40 15.84
C GLN A 2 -10.47 -26.21 14.68
N ASN A 3 -10.33 -27.24 13.84
CA ASN A 3 -9.44 -27.37 12.67
C ASN A 3 -9.54 -26.22 11.63
N GLY A 4 -8.92 -25.05 11.89
CA GLY A 4 -9.02 -23.89 10.98
C GLY A 4 -7.72 -23.12 10.71
N ASP A 5 -6.57 -23.60 11.20
CA ASP A 5 -5.30 -22.85 11.15
C ASP A 5 -4.27 -23.42 10.14
N GLU A 6 -4.66 -24.40 9.32
CA GLU A 6 -3.76 -24.97 8.31
C GLU A 6 -3.80 -24.12 7.03
N LEU A 7 -2.62 -23.73 6.56
CA LEU A 7 -2.48 -23.10 5.25
C LEU A 7 -2.64 -24.17 4.17
N VAL A 8 -3.41 -23.85 3.14
CA VAL A 8 -3.60 -24.72 1.97
C VAL A 8 -3.20 -23.96 0.71
N ASP A 9 -2.77 -24.71 -0.31
CA ASP A 9 -2.49 -24.14 -1.62
C ASP A 9 -3.77 -23.54 -2.21
N PRO A 10 -3.68 -22.37 -2.88
CA PRO A 10 -4.84 -21.80 -3.54
C PRO A 10 -5.31 -22.71 -4.68
N ALA A 11 -6.62 -22.86 -4.82
CA ALA A 11 -7.22 -23.69 -5.87
C ALA A 11 -7.02 -23.08 -7.27
N SER A 12 -6.79 -21.77 -7.36
CA SER A 12 -6.43 -21.10 -8.61
C SER A 12 -5.50 -19.90 -8.38
N PRO A 13 -4.61 -19.56 -9.36
CA PRO A 13 -3.83 -18.35 -9.29
C PRO A 13 -4.70 -17.09 -9.20
N MET A 14 -4.23 -16.08 -8.49
CA MET A 14 -4.87 -14.77 -8.51
C MET A 14 -4.83 -14.15 -9.92
N THR A 15 -5.86 -13.37 -10.25
CA THR A 15 -6.01 -12.68 -11.53
C THR A 15 -5.91 -11.17 -11.37
N MET A 16 -5.60 -10.47 -12.48
CA MET A 16 -5.65 -8.99 -12.51
C MET A 16 -7.00 -8.44 -12.08
N ARG A 17 -8.10 -9.08 -12.49
CA ARG A 17 -9.46 -8.68 -12.08
C ARG A 17 -9.61 -8.71 -10.56
N GLN A 18 -9.12 -9.76 -9.92
CA GLN A 18 -9.22 -9.92 -8.47
C GLN A 18 -8.34 -8.93 -7.71
N LEU A 19 -7.21 -8.49 -8.29
CA LEU A 19 -6.46 -7.37 -7.73
C LEU A 19 -7.27 -6.07 -7.80
N PHE A 20 -7.84 -5.73 -8.96
CA PHE A 20 -8.68 -4.54 -9.13
C PHE A 20 -9.93 -4.52 -8.24
N THR A 21 -10.45 -5.70 -7.86
CA THR A 21 -11.65 -5.80 -7.02
C THR A 21 -11.37 -6.10 -5.56
N HIS A 22 -10.10 -6.10 -5.12
CA HIS A 22 -9.71 -6.51 -3.76
C HIS A 22 -10.30 -7.88 -3.34
N THR A 23 -10.28 -8.82 -4.27
CA THR A 23 -10.70 -10.21 -4.05
C THR A 23 -9.55 -11.21 -4.26
N ALA A 24 -8.31 -10.73 -4.37
CA ALA A 24 -7.13 -11.57 -4.58
C ALA A 24 -6.65 -12.35 -3.35
N GLY A 25 -7.34 -12.22 -2.20
CA GLY A 25 -6.95 -12.88 -0.95
C GLY A 25 -5.88 -12.14 -0.15
N LEU A 26 -5.33 -11.04 -0.65
CA LEU A 26 -4.35 -10.23 0.07
C LEU A 26 -4.97 -9.52 1.29
N SER A 27 -4.13 -9.10 2.24
CA SER A 27 -4.54 -8.28 3.39
C SER A 27 -3.73 -6.98 3.48
N TYR A 28 -4.13 -6.08 4.37
CA TYR A 28 -3.35 -4.94 4.84
C TYR A 28 -2.85 -5.13 6.29
N GLY A 29 -3.54 -5.97 7.07
CA GLY A 29 -3.29 -6.12 8.50
C GLY A 29 -3.81 -4.97 9.40
N TRP A 30 -4.59 -4.02 8.88
CA TRP A 30 -5.04 -2.85 9.65
C TRP A 30 -5.96 -3.17 10.83
N THR A 31 -6.78 -4.22 10.72
CA THR A 31 -7.65 -4.68 11.81
C THR A 31 -7.42 -6.16 11.98
N PRO A 32 -6.31 -6.55 12.64
CA PRO A 32 -5.88 -7.93 12.67
C PRO A 32 -6.81 -8.76 13.55
N ASP A 33 -7.74 -9.46 12.91
CA ASP A 33 -8.73 -10.34 13.53
C ASP A 33 -8.45 -11.82 13.24
N ASN A 34 -7.39 -12.12 12.47
CA ASN A 34 -6.96 -13.48 12.17
C ASN A 34 -5.42 -13.61 12.09
N PRO A 35 -4.89 -14.85 12.09
CA PRO A 35 -3.44 -15.08 12.06
C PRO A 35 -2.72 -14.58 10.79
N VAL A 36 -3.40 -14.53 9.65
CA VAL A 36 -2.82 -14.02 8.39
C VAL A 36 -2.56 -12.52 8.50
N ASP A 37 -3.49 -11.76 9.04
CA ASP A 37 -3.33 -10.31 9.20
C ASP A 37 -2.13 -9.96 10.10
N LEU A 38 -1.92 -10.73 11.18
CA LEU A 38 -0.76 -10.54 12.06
C LEU A 38 0.55 -10.70 11.29
N LYS A 39 0.65 -11.69 10.39
CA LYS A 39 1.82 -11.86 9.52
C LYS A 39 2.04 -10.65 8.59
N TYR A 40 0.97 -10.05 8.08
CA TYR A 40 1.06 -8.83 7.26
C TYR A 40 1.55 -7.62 8.07
N VAL A 41 1.09 -7.48 9.32
CA VAL A 41 1.58 -6.43 10.24
C VAL A 41 3.08 -6.61 10.50
N ASP A 42 3.50 -7.83 10.83
CA ASP A 42 4.89 -8.16 11.16
C ASP A 42 5.84 -7.98 9.97
N ALA A 43 5.35 -8.20 8.74
CA ALA A 43 6.13 -8.06 7.52
C ALA A 43 6.49 -6.60 7.18
N LYS A 44 5.78 -5.62 7.75
CA LYS A 44 6.02 -4.17 7.55
C LYS A 44 6.19 -3.80 6.08
N LEU A 45 5.29 -4.29 5.22
CA LEU A 45 5.38 -4.12 3.77
C LEU A 45 5.49 -2.65 3.34
N ASN A 46 4.81 -1.75 4.03
CA ASN A 46 4.87 -0.31 3.78
C ASN A 46 6.23 0.35 4.12
N GLN A 47 7.15 -0.39 4.75
CA GLN A 47 8.52 0.04 5.05
C GLN A 47 9.56 -0.60 4.11
N SER A 48 9.11 -1.25 3.03
CA SER A 48 10.01 -1.78 2.01
C SER A 48 10.77 -0.64 1.33
N ARG A 49 12.05 -0.86 1.04
CA ARG A 49 12.92 0.12 0.39
C ARG A 49 12.48 0.41 -1.04
N ASP A 50 12.01 -0.60 -1.76
CA ASP A 50 11.67 -0.53 -3.18
C ASP A 50 10.60 -1.58 -3.54
N SER A 51 10.12 -1.54 -4.79
CA SER A 51 9.12 -2.47 -5.31
C SER A 51 9.58 -3.94 -5.32
N ASP A 52 10.88 -4.19 -5.43
CA ASP A 52 11.44 -5.56 -5.42
C ASP A 52 11.37 -6.16 -4.02
N GLU A 53 11.82 -5.42 -3.01
CA GLU A 53 11.74 -5.84 -1.61
C GLU A 53 10.27 -6.02 -1.18
N PHE A 54 9.38 -5.13 -1.60
CA PHE A 54 7.95 -5.23 -1.31
C PHE A 54 7.36 -6.54 -1.84
N ILE A 55 7.59 -6.88 -3.11
CA ILE A 55 7.06 -8.11 -3.71
C ILE A 55 7.72 -9.34 -3.10
N ALA A 56 9.02 -9.31 -2.83
CA ALA A 56 9.72 -10.43 -2.20
C ALA A 56 9.14 -10.74 -0.81
N LYS A 57 8.89 -9.71 0.01
CA LYS A 57 8.23 -9.88 1.32
C LYS A 57 6.79 -10.37 1.17
N LEU A 58 6.02 -9.79 0.26
CA LEU A 58 4.61 -10.13 0.06
C LEU A 58 4.42 -11.58 -0.39
N ALA A 59 5.33 -12.08 -1.23
CA ALA A 59 5.28 -13.45 -1.77
C ALA A 59 5.43 -14.54 -0.69
N GLU A 60 6.06 -14.22 0.44
CA GLU A 60 6.23 -15.14 1.58
C GLU A 60 4.98 -15.18 2.50
N LEU A 61 4.00 -14.30 2.27
CA LEU A 61 2.80 -14.20 3.11
C LEU A 61 1.66 -15.05 2.55
N PRO A 62 0.91 -15.76 3.42
CA PRO A 62 -0.27 -16.49 2.98
C PRO A 62 -1.40 -15.55 2.55
N LEU A 63 -2.29 -16.05 1.69
CA LEU A 63 -3.55 -15.38 1.41
C LEU A 63 -4.53 -15.58 2.58
N ARG A 64 -5.37 -14.57 2.82
CA ARG A 64 -6.42 -14.58 3.85
C ARG A 64 -7.60 -15.48 3.47
N PHE A 65 -7.82 -15.69 2.17
CA PHE A 65 -8.87 -16.53 1.60
C PHE A 65 -8.56 -16.84 0.13
N GLU A 66 -9.26 -17.83 -0.43
CA GLU A 66 -9.14 -18.23 -1.84
C GLU A 66 -9.47 -17.06 -2.80
N PRO A 67 -8.61 -16.73 -3.77
CA PRO A 67 -8.87 -15.68 -4.74
C PRO A 67 -10.26 -15.76 -5.39
N GLY A 68 -10.99 -14.65 -5.38
CA GLY A 68 -12.31 -14.49 -5.98
C GLY A 68 -13.49 -14.88 -5.09
N THR A 69 -13.25 -15.48 -3.91
CA THR A 69 -14.34 -15.96 -3.05
C THR A 69 -14.89 -14.90 -2.09
N ARG A 70 -14.08 -13.90 -1.72
CA ARG A 70 -14.43 -12.85 -0.75
C ARG A 70 -13.82 -11.51 -1.15
N TYR A 71 -14.36 -10.43 -0.59
CA TYR A 71 -13.76 -9.10 -0.64
C TYR A 71 -12.98 -8.83 0.65
N HIS A 72 -11.80 -8.23 0.51
CA HIS A 72 -11.03 -7.66 1.62
C HIS A 72 -10.04 -6.62 1.11
N TYR A 73 -10.19 -5.39 1.60
CA TYR A 73 -9.33 -4.27 1.22
C TYR A 73 -7.87 -4.55 1.62
N SER A 74 -6.92 -4.32 0.72
CA SER A 74 -5.60 -4.96 0.79
C SER A 74 -4.54 -4.26 -0.07
N TYR A 75 -3.29 -4.71 0.06
CA TYR A 75 -2.14 -4.33 -0.78
C TYR A 75 -2.28 -4.67 -2.28
N ALA A 76 -3.46 -5.08 -2.75
CA ALA A 76 -3.71 -5.39 -4.15
C ALA A 76 -3.40 -4.22 -5.10
N THR A 77 -3.69 -2.98 -4.69
CA THR A 77 -3.41 -1.79 -5.50
C THR A 77 -1.92 -1.49 -5.60
N ASP A 78 -1.14 -1.78 -4.56
CA ASP A 78 0.33 -1.70 -4.61
C ASP A 78 0.90 -2.69 -5.62
N VAL A 79 0.38 -3.94 -5.62
CA VAL A 79 0.73 -4.94 -6.65
C VAL A 79 0.36 -4.44 -8.05
N LEU A 80 -0.80 -3.80 -8.23
CA LEU A 80 -1.18 -3.19 -9.51
C LEU A 80 -0.23 -2.07 -9.94
N GLY A 81 0.20 -1.22 -9.00
CA GLY A 81 1.22 -0.19 -9.26
C GLY A 81 2.52 -0.81 -9.77
N ILE A 82 3.00 -1.87 -9.11
CA ILE A 82 4.22 -2.57 -9.52
C ILE A 82 4.03 -3.27 -10.88
N VAL A 83 2.85 -3.82 -11.18
CA VAL A 83 2.55 -4.35 -12.52
C VAL A 83 2.67 -3.25 -13.58
N VAL A 84 2.19 -2.03 -13.31
CA VAL A 84 2.39 -0.88 -14.22
C VAL A 84 3.88 -0.60 -14.41
N GLU A 85 4.68 -0.62 -13.34
CA GLU A 85 6.12 -0.42 -13.44
C GLU A 85 6.78 -1.47 -14.33
N ARG A 86 6.47 -2.76 -14.12
CA ARG A 86 7.04 -3.86 -14.93
C ARG A 86 6.64 -3.79 -16.39
N LEU A 87 5.39 -3.47 -16.69
CA LEU A 87 4.87 -3.45 -18.06
C LEU A 87 5.32 -2.21 -18.84
N SER A 88 5.49 -1.08 -18.16
CA SER A 88 5.94 0.17 -18.79
C SER A 88 7.46 0.31 -18.85
N GLY A 89 8.19 -0.35 -17.95
CA GLY A 89 9.63 -0.13 -17.75
C GLY A 89 9.96 1.20 -17.07
N GLN A 90 8.97 1.88 -16.50
CA GLN A 90 9.10 3.16 -15.78
C GLN A 90 8.79 2.95 -14.30
N SER A 91 9.32 3.80 -13.42
CA SER A 91 8.82 3.90 -12.05
C SER A 91 7.41 4.49 -12.04
N LEU A 92 6.62 4.19 -11.00
CA LEU A 92 5.21 4.57 -10.96
C LEU A 92 4.99 6.10 -10.98
N ASP A 93 5.90 6.86 -10.35
CA ASP A 93 5.89 8.32 -10.34
C ASP A 93 6.05 8.91 -11.75
N VAL A 94 7.01 8.40 -12.54
CA VAL A 94 7.23 8.81 -13.93
C VAL A 94 6.03 8.45 -14.79
N PHE A 95 5.50 7.23 -14.64
CA PHE A 95 4.33 6.81 -15.41
C PHE A 95 3.12 7.70 -15.10
N PHE A 96 2.86 8.01 -13.83
CA PHE A 96 1.74 8.85 -13.43
C PHE A 96 1.92 10.30 -13.91
N GLU A 97 3.13 10.86 -13.81
CA GLU A 97 3.48 12.19 -14.32
C GLU A 97 3.14 12.32 -15.81
N GLU A 98 3.60 11.35 -16.63
CA GLU A 98 3.44 11.39 -18.08
C GLU A 98 2.03 11.06 -18.55
N ARG A 99 1.38 10.09 -17.91
CA ARG A 99 0.12 9.49 -18.40
C ARG A 99 -1.13 10.05 -17.74
N ILE A 100 -0.98 10.69 -16.58
CA ILE A 100 -2.11 11.17 -15.77
C ILE A 100 -1.94 12.63 -15.42
N PHE A 101 -0.87 13.00 -14.71
CA PHE A 101 -0.76 14.32 -14.09
C PHE A 101 -0.61 15.44 -15.12
N LYS A 102 0.35 15.33 -16.05
CA LYS A 102 0.54 16.33 -17.12
C LYS A 102 -0.70 16.47 -18.02
N PRO A 103 -1.30 15.38 -18.55
CA PRO A 103 -2.50 15.49 -19.38
C PRO A 103 -3.70 16.14 -18.67
N LEU A 104 -3.81 15.97 -17.35
CA LEU A 104 -4.91 16.52 -16.54
C LEU A 104 -4.56 17.85 -15.86
N GLY A 105 -3.34 18.37 -16.02
CA GLY A 105 -2.89 19.61 -15.38
C GLY A 105 -2.72 19.52 -13.85
N MET A 106 -2.45 18.32 -13.31
CA MET A 106 -2.29 18.08 -11.87
C MET A 106 -0.89 18.47 -11.39
N VAL A 107 -0.58 19.77 -11.40
CA VAL A 107 0.76 20.30 -11.08
C VAL A 107 1.13 20.23 -9.59
N ASP A 108 0.21 19.79 -8.74
CA ASP A 108 0.33 19.73 -7.28
C ASP A 108 -0.04 18.34 -6.74
N THR A 109 0.32 17.29 -7.46
CA THR A 109 0.11 15.91 -7.03
C THR A 109 1.40 15.12 -7.14
N PHE A 110 1.89 14.59 -6.02
CA PHE A 110 3.23 13.98 -5.98
C PHE A 110 3.28 12.73 -5.10
N PHE A 111 4.06 11.74 -5.52
CA PHE A 111 4.56 10.73 -4.58
C PHE A 111 5.70 11.29 -3.71
N SER A 112 6.56 12.12 -4.31
CA SER A 112 7.61 12.85 -3.61
C SER A 112 7.48 14.36 -3.85
N VAL A 113 7.23 15.11 -2.78
CA VAL A 113 6.97 16.55 -2.81
C VAL A 113 8.26 17.31 -3.13
N PRO A 114 8.26 18.16 -4.18
CA PRO A 114 9.41 19.00 -4.50
C PRO A 114 9.82 19.93 -3.36
N PRO A 115 11.13 20.17 -3.11
CA PRO A 115 11.62 20.98 -1.99
C PRO A 115 10.95 22.36 -1.86
N GLU A 116 10.68 23.02 -2.99
CA GLU A 116 10.04 24.34 -3.05
C GLU A 116 8.55 24.33 -2.67
N LYS A 117 7.92 23.14 -2.66
CA LYS A 117 6.50 22.93 -2.34
C LYS A 117 6.27 22.35 -0.95
N VAL A 118 7.31 21.89 -0.25
CA VAL A 118 7.22 21.27 1.09
C VAL A 118 6.49 22.16 2.10
N GLN A 119 6.72 23.47 2.04
CA GLN A 119 6.04 24.45 2.91
C GLN A 119 4.51 24.50 2.78
N ARG A 120 3.94 23.90 1.72
CA ARG A 120 2.49 23.78 1.51
C ARG A 120 1.92 22.44 1.99
N LEU A 121 2.76 21.49 2.37
CA LEU A 121 2.32 20.19 2.87
C LEU A 121 1.62 20.39 4.22
N ALA A 122 0.39 19.88 4.32
CA ALA A 122 -0.36 19.98 5.56
C ALA A 122 0.21 19.07 6.65
N SER A 123 0.30 19.59 7.86
CA SER A 123 0.68 18.80 9.03
C SER A 123 -0.36 17.72 9.35
N VAL A 124 0.11 16.50 9.62
CA VAL A 124 -0.76 15.38 9.99
C VAL A 124 -1.12 15.47 11.47
N HIS A 125 -2.41 15.37 11.78
CA HIS A 125 -2.92 15.38 13.14
C HIS A 125 -3.71 14.11 13.43
N TYR A 126 -3.80 13.75 14.71
CA TYR A 126 -4.62 12.64 15.19
C TYR A 126 -5.51 13.09 16.35
N TRP A 127 -6.61 12.37 16.55
CA TRP A 127 -7.47 12.55 17.71
C TRP A 127 -6.92 11.76 18.90
N ASP A 128 -6.62 12.47 19.99
CA ASP A 128 -6.20 11.87 21.25
C ASP A 128 -7.41 11.77 22.18
N SER A 129 -7.90 10.54 22.39
CA SER A 129 -9.06 10.28 23.23
C SER A 129 -8.80 10.45 24.72
N GLU A 130 -7.56 10.36 25.18
CA GLU A 130 -7.22 10.50 26.61
C GLU A 130 -7.28 11.97 27.04
N THR A 131 -6.83 12.86 26.16
CA THR A 131 -6.82 14.31 26.39
C THR A 131 -8.00 15.04 25.76
N ASN A 132 -8.84 14.33 25.00
CA ASN A 132 -10.00 14.86 24.28
C ASN A 132 -9.63 16.06 23.37
N ALA A 133 -8.53 15.91 22.62
CA ALA A 133 -7.96 16.98 21.80
C ALA A 133 -7.34 16.46 20.49
N ILE A 134 -7.24 17.35 19.50
CA ILE A 134 -6.46 17.10 18.28
C ILE A 134 -4.99 17.38 18.58
N LYS A 135 -4.11 16.42 18.27
CA LYS A 135 -2.66 16.55 18.45
C LYS A 135 -1.92 16.38 17.13
N LEU A 136 -0.77 17.05 17.02
CA LEU A 136 0.15 16.89 15.90
C LEU A 136 0.81 15.50 15.98
N VAL A 137 0.90 14.80 14.86
CA VAL A 137 1.71 13.57 14.76
C VAL A 137 3.19 13.96 14.87
N PRO A 138 3.97 13.36 15.78
CA PRO A 138 5.41 13.65 15.91
C PRO A 138 6.16 13.45 14.59
N ALA A 139 7.16 14.29 14.31
CA ALA A 139 7.84 14.31 13.02
C ALA A 139 8.47 12.95 12.65
N GLU A 140 8.99 12.22 13.63
CA GLU A 140 9.55 10.88 13.50
C GLU A 140 8.52 9.82 13.09
N ASN A 141 7.23 10.09 13.31
CA ASN A 141 6.12 9.21 12.95
C ASN A 141 5.40 9.68 11.68
N GLN A 142 5.81 10.81 11.10
CA GLN A 142 5.27 11.27 9.83
C GLN A 142 5.96 10.55 8.68
N ARG A 143 5.21 10.31 7.60
CA ARG A 143 5.77 9.80 6.35
C ARG A 143 6.74 10.84 5.78
N ASN A 144 7.92 10.39 5.36
CA ASN A 144 8.82 11.22 4.58
C ASN A 144 8.28 11.34 3.14
N PHE A 145 8.02 12.57 2.69
CA PHE A 145 7.55 12.86 1.34
C PHE A 145 8.65 13.40 0.41
N GLN A 146 9.91 13.52 0.84
CA GLN A 146 11.00 14.08 0.02
C GLN A 146 11.97 13.02 -0.52
N GLU A 147 12.06 11.86 0.12
CA GLU A 147 12.99 10.78 -0.22
C GLU A 147 12.25 9.46 -0.43
N VAL A 148 11.20 9.48 -1.26
CA VAL A 148 10.36 8.30 -1.51
C VAL A 148 11.03 7.41 -2.55
N THR A 149 11.37 6.19 -2.14
CA THR A 149 11.97 5.16 -3.01
C THR A 149 11.00 4.04 -3.39
N PHE A 150 9.90 3.91 -2.65
CA PHE A 150 8.80 3.00 -2.96
C PHE A 150 7.52 3.79 -3.25
N PHE A 151 7.07 3.75 -4.50
CA PHE A 151 5.88 4.44 -4.97
C PHE A 151 4.64 3.54 -4.83
N SER A 152 4.06 3.56 -3.63
CA SER A 152 2.89 2.75 -3.27
C SER A 152 1.69 3.02 -4.19
N GLY A 153 1.21 1.99 -4.89
CA GLY A 153 -0.01 2.07 -5.67
C GLY A 153 -1.28 2.22 -4.80
N GLY A 154 -1.21 1.78 -3.54
CA GLY A 154 -2.31 1.88 -2.57
C GLY A 154 -2.42 3.23 -1.86
N GLY A 155 -1.40 4.10 -1.92
CA GLY A 155 -1.48 5.44 -1.36
C GLY A 155 -0.15 6.21 -1.39
N GLY A 156 -0.19 7.46 -0.93
CA GLY A 156 1.02 8.31 -0.82
C GLY A 156 1.14 9.45 -1.80
N LEU A 157 0.16 9.61 -2.69
CA LEU A 157 -0.02 10.87 -3.41
C LEU A 157 -0.53 11.94 -2.43
N VAL A 158 0.12 13.10 -2.48
CA VAL A 158 -0.25 14.33 -1.76
C VAL A 158 -0.30 15.52 -2.69
#